data_AF-A0A439JRC0-F1
#
_entry.id   AF-A0A439JRC0-F1
#
_cell.length_a   1.000
_cell.length_b   1.000
_cell.length_c   1.000
_cell.angle_alpha   90.00
_cell.angle_beta   90.00
_cell.angle_gamma   90.00
#
_symmetry.space_group_name_H-M   'P 1'
#
loop_
_entity.id
_entity.type
_entity.pdbx_description
1 polymer ?
#
loop_
_entity_poly.entity_id
_entity_poly.type
_entity_poly.pdbx_seq_one_letter_code
_entity_poly.pdbx_strand_id
1 'polypeptide(L)'
;VYGVAPTYRLFTDYAERIEVLKGPAALLYGIAPNSSVGGTINIVPKRAAEVDLTRFTADYASSLQGGGHVDVSRRFGAERQFGIRFNGSYHGGDTPIDDQTRDVSVGALALDYQGERLRATLDLIGQREDFQTPQRPFFPLSGFAIPEAPDGRLNVPQPWEWSKSEDLSLLGRVEYDLTDQVTVFAAAGWGNSR
;
A
#
# COMPACT_ATOMS: atom_id res chain seq x y z
N VAL A 1 -7.58 -9.62 7.70
CA VAL A 1 -8.72 -8.72 7.93
C VAL A 1 -8.96 -7.97 6.63
N TYR A 2 -10.18 -7.95 6.09
CA TYR A 2 -10.53 -7.16 4.90
C TYR A 2 -10.94 -5.73 5.29
N GLY A 3 -10.90 -4.80 4.33
CA GLY A 3 -11.37 -3.42 4.53
C GLY A 3 -10.39 -2.49 5.26
N VAL A 4 -9.13 -2.91 5.41
CA VAL A 4 -8.06 -2.10 6.00
C VAL A 4 -7.18 -1.47 4.93
N ALA A 5 -6.84 -2.22 3.88
CA ALA A 5 -6.02 -1.71 2.80
C ALA A 5 -6.77 -0.67 1.94
N PRO A 6 -6.05 0.30 1.34
CA PRO A 6 -6.57 1.23 0.34
C PRO A 6 -7.43 0.58 -0.74
N THR A 7 -8.50 1.26 -1.14
CA THR A 7 -9.53 0.69 -2.02
C THR A 7 -9.09 0.59 -3.48
N TYR A 8 -8.42 1.63 -4.02
CA TYR A 8 -8.14 1.75 -5.46
C TYR A 8 -6.70 1.44 -5.85
N ARG A 9 -5.74 2.01 -5.12
CA ARG A 9 -4.30 1.78 -5.33
C ARG A 9 -3.61 1.62 -4.00
N LEU A 10 -2.66 0.70 -3.93
CA LEU A 10 -1.82 0.50 -2.77
C LEU A 10 -0.37 0.80 -3.15
N PHE A 11 0.28 1.66 -2.37
CA PHE A 11 1.70 1.95 -2.52
C PHE A 11 2.55 1.01 -1.67
N THR A 12 3.74 0.67 -2.17
CA THR A 12 4.53 -0.46 -1.64
C THR A 12 5.66 -0.04 -0.70
N ASP A 13 5.83 1.26 -0.46
CA ASP A 13 6.93 1.83 0.33
C ASP A 13 7.00 1.25 1.75
N TYR A 14 5.85 0.87 2.31
CA TYR A 14 5.72 0.27 3.63
C TYR A 14 5.57 -1.25 3.61
N ALA A 15 5.54 -1.89 2.44
CA ALA A 15 5.39 -3.33 2.31
C ALA A 15 6.74 -4.03 2.50
N GLU A 16 6.78 -5.01 3.41
CA GLU A 16 7.89 -5.95 3.54
C GLU A 16 7.79 -7.03 2.48
N ARG A 17 6.57 -7.52 2.24
CA ARG A 17 6.28 -8.56 1.26
C ARG A 17 4.86 -8.43 0.71
N ILE A 18 4.71 -8.90 -0.52
CA ILE A 18 3.45 -9.01 -1.24
C ILE A 18 3.25 -10.49 -1.53
N GLU A 19 2.23 -11.08 -0.91
CA GLU A 19 1.88 -12.49 -1.07
C GLU A 19 0.71 -12.63 -2.04
N VAL A 20 0.80 -13.57 -2.98
CA VAL A 20 -0.24 -13.82 -3.98
C VAL A 20 -0.69 -15.27 -3.91
N LEU A 21 -1.97 -15.46 -3.57
CA LEU A 21 -2.65 -16.74 -3.65
C LEU A 21 -3.57 -16.74 -4.88
N LYS A 22 -3.30 -17.62 -5.83
CA LYS A 22 -4.07 -17.71 -7.09
C LYS A 22 -5.30 -18.60 -6.90
N GLY A 23 -6.43 -18.18 -7.44
CA GLY A 23 -7.70 -18.88 -7.35
C GLY A 23 -8.52 -18.58 -6.08
N PRO A 24 -9.70 -19.20 -5.93
CA PRO A 24 -10.61 -18.91 -4.82
C PRO A 24 -9.99 -19.25 -3.45
N ALA A 25 -10.13 -18.36 -2.47
CA ALA A 25 -9.47 -18.47 -1.16
C ALA A 25 -10.42 -18.30 0.04
N ALA A 26 -11.71 -18.59 -0.16
CA ALA A 26 -12.75 -18.33 0.83
C ALA A 26 -12.54 -19.07 2.18
N LEU A 27 -11.94 -20.27 2.15
CA LEU A 27 -11.60 -21.00 3.37
C LEU A 27 -10.57 -20.27 4.25
N LEU A 28 -9.58 -19.60 3.63
CA LEU A 28 -8.47 -18.97 4.35
C LEU A 28 -8.77 -17.54 4.76
N TYR A 29 -9.48 -16.79 3.90
CA TYR A 29 -9.68 -15.34 4.09
C TYR A 29 -11.15 -14.94 4.28
N GLY A 30 -12.10 -15.83 4.02
CA GLY A 30 -13.52 -15.47 3.91
C GLY A 30 -13.87 -14.86 2.56
N ILE A 31 -15.04 -14.23 2.46
CA ILE A 31 -15.53 -13.60 1.24
C ILE A 31 -14.99 -12.16 1.17
N ALA A 32 -14.26 -11.84 0.10
CA ALA A 32 -13.78 -10.48 -0.14
C ALA A 32 -14.96 -9.50 -0.34
N PRO A 33 -14.85 -8.22 0.05
CA PRO A 33 -15.95 -7.24 -0.07
C PRO A 33 -16.53 -7.10 -1.49
N ASN A 34 -15.69 -7.25 -2.53
CA ASN A 34 -16.11 -7.22 -3.94
C ASN A 34 -16.44 -8.61 -4.52
N SER A 35 -16.45 -9.66 -3.69
CA SER A 35 -16.70 -11.06 -4.07
C SER A 35 -15.80 -11.58 -5.21
N SER A 36 -14.58 -11.05 -5.34
CA SER A 36 -13.61 -11.54 -6.33
C SER A 36 -13.18 -12.99 -6.05
N VAL A 37 -13.01 -13.77 -7.12
CA VAL A 37 -12.61 -15.20 -7.07
C VAL A 37 -11.32 -15.51 -7.82
N GLY A 38 -10.65 -14.50 -8.41
CA GLY A 38 -9.43 -14.70 -9.18
C GLY A 38 -8.19 -15.01 -8.32
N GLY A 39 -8.19 -14.58 -7.07
CA GLY A 39 -7.07 -14.72 -6.14
C GLY A 39 -7.15 -13.76 -4.97
N THR A 40 -6.22 -13.90 -4.03
CA THR A 40 -6.01 -12.99 -2.90
C THR A 40 -4.61 -12.41 -2.96
N ILE A 41 -4.51 -11.10 -2.76
CA ILE A 41 -3.24 -10.39 -2.53
C ILE A 41 -3.20 -10.00 -1.06
N ASN A 42 -2.17 -10.42 -0.35
CA ASN A 42 -1.93 -10.05 1.05
C ASN A 42 -0.68 -9.17 1.13
N ILE A 43 -0.82 -8.00 1.75
CA ILE A 43 0.26 -7.03 1.94
C ILE A 43 0.69 -7.08 3.39
N VAL A 44 1.98 -7.29 3.60
CA VAL A 44 2.53 -7.38 4.95
C VAL A 44 3.40 -6.16 5.22
N PRO A 45 3.01 -5.30 6.18
CA PRO A 45 3.79 -4.12 6.54
C PRO A 45 5.17 -4.48 7.10
N LYS A 46 6.12 -3.57 6.88
CA LYS A 46 7.44 -3.58 7.50
C LYS A 46 7.35 -3.55 9.02
N ARG A 47 8.24 -4.30 9.67
CA ARG A 47 8.44 -4.32 11.14
C ARG A 47 9.82 -3.79 11.51
N ALA A 48 10.01 -3.41 12.77
CA ALA A 48 11.30 -2.93 13.21
C ALA A 48 12.34 -4.07 13.11
N ALA A 49 13.37 -3.83 12.31
CA ALA A 49 14.48 -4.74 12.08
C ALA A 49 15.30 -4.98 13.36
N GLU A 50 15.95 -6.14 13.43
CA GLU A 50 16.84 -6.49 14.55
C GLU A 50 18.00 -5.51 14.69
N VAL A 51 18.53 -5.02 13.57
CA VAL A 51 19.57 -3.99 13.50
C VAL A 51 18.92 -2.65 13.16
N ASP A 52 19.33 -1.60 13.86
CA ASP A 52 18.84 -0.25 13.63
C ASP A 52 19.14 0.20 12.19
N LEU A 53 18.15 0.78 11.51
CA LEU A 53 18.24 1.20 10.12
C LEU A 53 17.84 2.67 9.99
N THR A 54 18.64 3.46 9.29
CA THR A 54 18.22 4.76 8.75
C THR A 54 18.66 4.80 7.30
N ARG A 55 17.67 4.84 6.41
CA ARG A 55 17.90 4.86 4.97
C ARG A 55 17.14 6.02 4.37
N PHE A 56 17.83 6.74 3.49
CA PHE A 56 17.21 7.63 2.53
C PHE A 56 17.45 7.06 1.13
N THR A 57 16.46 7.12 0.27
CA THR A 57 16.52 6.73 -1.14
C THR A 57 15.96 7.89 -1.95
N ALA A 58 16.63 8.24 -3.04
CA ALA A 58 16.15 9.20 -4.02
C ALA A 58 16.02 8.50 -5.37
N ASP A 59 15.00 8.86 -6.13
CA ASP A 59 14.68 8.27 -7.42
C ASP A 59 14.29 9.33 -8.44
N TYR A 60 14.46 8.96 -9.70
CA TYR A 60 14.13 9.77 -10.85
C TYR A 60 13.74 8.84 -12.01
N ALA A 61 12.71 9.24 -12.74
CA ALA A 61 12.21 8.63 -13.95
C ALA A 61 12.13 9.67 -15.07
N SER A 62 11.87 9.22 -16.31
CA SER A 62 11.69 10.11 -17.45
C SER A 62 10.56 11.13 -17.22
N SER A 63 10.59 12.24 -17.97
CA SER A 63 9.60 13.32 -17.88
C SER A 63 9.60 14.05 -16.53
N LEU A 64 10.74 14.18 -15.86
CA LEU A 64 10.87 14.93 -14.61
C LEU A 64 10.06 14.37 -13.42
N GLN A 65 9.65 13.09 -13.48
CA GLN A 65 9.09 12.41 -12.32
C GLN A 65 10.22 11.97 -11.39
N GLY A 66 10.13 12.29 -10.11
CA GLY A 66 11.13 11.89 -9.13
C GLY A 66 10.65 12.05 -7.71
N GLY A 67 11.47 11.60 -6.77
CA GLY A 67 11.05 11.54 -5.39
C GLY A 67 12.12 11.09 -4.42
N GLY A 68 11.65 10.77 -3.23
CA GLY A 68 12.48 10.14 -2.23
C GLY A 68 11.67 9.43 -1.15
N HIS A 69 12.38 8.53 -0.47
CA HIS A 69 11.84 7.64 0.55
C HIS A 69 12.79 7.60 1.74
N VAL A 70 12.23 7.70 2.94
CA VAL A 70 12.91 7.54 4.23
C VAL A 70 12.37 6.29 4.92
N ASP A 71 13.28 5.42 5.36
CA ASP A 71 12.98 4.22 6.16
C ASP A 71 13.82 4.25 7.43
N VAL A 72 13.17 4.32 8.59
CA VAL A 72 13.81 4.36 9.90
C VAL A 72 13.27 3.24 10.77
N SER A 73 14.15 2.40 11.29
CA SER A 73 13.81 1.29 12.19
C SER A 73 14.65 1.35 13.46
N ARG A 74 14.01 1.24 14.62
CA ARG A 74 14.67 1.18 15.93
C ARG A 74 13.99 0.15 16.81
N ARG A 75 14.79 -0.51 17.66
CA ARG A 75 14.28 -1.33 18.75
C ARG A 75 14.82 -0.87 20.10
N PHE A 76 14.01 -1.00 21.14
CA PHE A 76 14.27 -0.52 22.50
C PHE A 76 13.93 -1.58 23.55
N GLY A 77 14.40 -1.34 24.78
CA GLY A 77 14.28 -2.25 25.90
C GLY A 77 15.52 -3.13 26.07
N ALA A 78 15.68 -3.73 27.25
CA ALA A 78 16.84 -4.55 27.59
C ALA A 78 17.03 -5.74 26.61
N GLU A 79 15.93 -6.26 26.09
CA GLU A 79 15.89 -7.37 25.14
C GLU A 79 15.53 -6.91 23.72
N ARG A 80 15.54 -5.59 23.47
CA ARG A 80 15.09 -4.99 22.20
C ARG A 80 13.63 -5.40 21.86
N GLN A 81 12.79 -5.59 22.88
CA GLN A 81 11.45 -6.12 22.74
C GLN A 81 10.45 -5.11 22.14
N PHE A 82 10.72 -3.81 22.19
CA PHE A 82 9.84 -2.78 21.62
C PHE A 82 10.40 -2.27 20.29
N GLY A 83 9.66 -2.42 19.20
CA GLY A 83 10.03 -1.98 17.86
C GLY A 83 9.22 -0.77 17.38
N ILE A 84 9.90 0.16 16.70
CA ILE A 84 9.28 1.21 15.89
C ILE A 84 9.89 1.19 14.49
N ARG A 85 9.04 1.27 13.47
CA ARG A 85 9.46 1.50 12.09
C ARG A 85 8.61 2.55 11.41
N PHE A 86 9.27 3.53 10.81
CA PHE A 86 8.65 4.60 10.05
C PHE A 86 9.10 4.53 8.60
N ASN A 87 8.14 4.61 7.68
CA ASN A 87 8.37 4.81 6.26
C ASN A 87 7.65 6.08 5.81
N GLY A 88 8.33 6.93 5.06
CA GLY A 88 7.75 8.12 4.45
C GLY A 88 8.29 8.33 3.05
N SER A 89 7.44 8.58 2.07
CA SER A 89 7.86 8.91 0.71
C SER A 89 7.00 9.97 0.05
N TYR A 90 7.63 10.63 -0.91
CA TYR A 90 6.98 11.54 -1.84
C TYR A 90 7.57 11.31 -3.23
N HIS A 91 6.70 11.14 -4.23
CA HIS A 91 7.09 11.05 -5.64
C HIS A 91 6.14 11.92 -6.45
N GLY A 92 6.68 12.77 -7.32
CA GLY A 92 5.90 13.78 -8.05
C GLY A 92 6.51 14.13 -9.40
N GLY A 93 5.72 14.78 -10.25
CA GLY A 93 6.16 15.31 -11.55
C GLY A 93 5.33 14.83 -12.74
N ASP A 94 5.79 15.19 -13.94
CA ASP A 94 5.11 14.84 -15.19
C ASP A 94 5.31 13.35 -15.50
N THR A 95 4.28 12.72 -16.03
CA THR A 95 4.36 11.33 -16.48
C THR A 95 4.89 11.27 -17.92
N PRO A 96 5.17 10.06 -18.45
CA PRO A 96 5.44 9.90 -19.87
C PRO A 96 4.26 10.24 -20.81
N ILE A 97 3.05 10.40 -20.26
CA ILE A 97 1.82 10.75 -20.97
C ILE A 97 1.68 12.28 -21.03
N ASP A 98 1.30 12.82 -22.19
CA ASP A 98 1.17 14.25 -22.40
C ASP A 98 0.10 14.87 -21.46
N ASP A 99 0.36 16.10 -20.99
CA ASP A 99 -0.52 16.87 -20.09
C ASP A 99 -0.94 16.14 -18.79
N GLN A 100 -0.15 15.15 -18.35
CA GLN A 100 -0.45 14.30 -17.19
C GLN A 100 0.63 14.43 -16.12
N THR A 101 0.22 14.82 -14.90
CA THR A 101 1.09 14.88 -13.72
C THR A 101 0.56 13.99 -12.62
N ARG A 102 1.45 13.48 -11.78
CA ARG A 102 1.08 12.57 -10.69
C ARG A 102 1.97 12.78 -9.47
N ASP A 103 1.32 13.07 -8.36
CA ASP A 103 1.95 13.25 -7.04
C ASP A 103 1.43 12.21 -6.06
N VAL A 104 2.34 11.53 -5.37
CA VAL A 104 2.07 10.46 -4.42
C VAL A 104 2.81 10.76 -3.14
N SER A 105 2.11 10.69 -2.01
CA SER A 105 2.67 10.77 -0.67
C SER A 105 2.28 9.54 0.12
N VAL A 106 3.22 8.93 0.83
CA VAL A 106 2.98 7.77 1.71
C VAL A 106 3.62 8.02 3.06
N GLY A 107 2.90 7.70 4.12
CA GLY A 107 3.41 7.68 5.49
C GLY A 107 2.93 6.43 6.22
N ALA A 108 3.84 5.68 6.80
CA ALA A 108 3.51 4.46 7.55
C ALA A 108 4.31 4.37 8.84
N LEU A 109 3.63 4.11 9.94
CA LEU A 109 4.20 3.86 11.25
C LEU A 109 3.78 2.47 11.72
N ALA A 110 4.77 1.63 11.99
CA ALA A 110 4.60 0.31 12.56
C ALA A 110 5.22 0.29 13.97
N LEU A 111 4.43 -0.16 14.94
CA LEU A 111 4.86 -0.45 16.30
C LEU A 111 4.74 -1.95 16.51
N ASP A 112 5.74 -2.56 17.14
CA ASP A 112 5.68 -3.96 17.53
C ASP A 112 6.24 -4.22 18.93
N TYR A 113 5.71 -5.24 19.58
CA TYR A 113 6.21 -5.77 20.85
C TYR A 113 6.46 -7.26 20.70
N GLN A 114 7.63 -7.72 21.14
CA GLN A 114 8.07 -9.11 21.08
C GLN A 114 8.58 -9.53 22.46
N GLY A 115 7.68 -10.04 23.30
CA GLY A 115 8.04 -10.68 24.57
C GLY A 115 8.06 -12.20 24.46
N GLU A 116 8.39 -12.88 25.56
CA GLU A 116 8.50 -14.35 25.60
C GLU A 116 7.21 -15.07 25.18
N ARG A 117 6.04 -14.61 25.67
CA ARG A 117 4.73 -15.25 25.41
C ARG A 117 3.72 -14.35 24.70
N LEU A 118 4.00 -13.05 24.61
CA LEU A 118 3.10 -12.04 24.07
C LEU A 118 3.76 -11.32 22.91
N ARG A 119 3.04 -11.25 21.79
CA ARG A 119 3.42 -10.45 20.63
C ARG A 119 2.27 -9.52 20.28
N ALA A 120 2.59 -8.27 19.94
CA ALA A 120 1.60 -7.29 19.53
C ALA A 120 2.13 -6.42 18.40
N THR A 121 1.25 -5.99 17.50
CA THR A 121 1.59 -5.07 16.40
C THR A 121 0.50 -4.03 16.23
N LEU A 122 0.90 -2.81 15.89
CA LEU A 122 0.01 -1.72 15.50
C LEU A 122 0.59 -1.00 14.27
N ASP A 123 -0.19 -0.89 13.21
CA ASP A 123 0.16 -0.18 11.98
C ASP A 123 -0.79 0.99 11.77
N LEU A 124 -0.22 2.16 11.48
CA LEU A 124 -0.92 3.35 10.99
C LEU A 124 -0.35 3.71 9.63
N ILE A 125 -1.17 3.69 8.58
CA ILE A 125 -0.74 3.90 7.20
C ILE A 125 -1.63 4.96 6.57
N GLY A 126 -1.03 6.04 6.08
CA GLY A 126 -1.68 7.07 5.29
C GLY A 126 -1.05 7.15 3.91
N GLN A 127 -1.87 7.33 2.87
CA GLN A 127 -1.39 7.64 1.53
C GLN A 127 -2.31 8.63 0.84
N ARG A 128 -1.74 9.41 -0.06
CA ARG A 128 -2.45 10.38 -0.89
C ARG A 128 -1.91 10.33 -2.30
N GLU A 129 -2.80 10.41 -3.27
CA GLU A 129 -2.48 10.55 -4.68
C GLU A 129 -3.29 11.71 -5.27
N ASP A 130 -2.60 12.66 -5.88
CA ASP A 130 -3.18 13.70 -6.73
C ASP A 130 -2.76 13.41 -8.18
N PHE A 131 -3.73 13.27 -9.08
CA PHE A 131 -3.51 12.83 -10.46
C PHE A 131 -4.24 13.76 -11.43
N GLN A 132 -3.50 14.52 -12.22
CA GLN A 132 -4.05 15.40 -13.27
C GLN A 132 -4.17 14.66 -14.60
N THR A 133 -5.23 14.93 -15.33
CA THR A 133 -5.56 14.33 -16.63
C THR A 133 -5.43 12.78 -16.63
N PRO A 134 -6.11 12.08 -15.70
CA PRO A 134 -5.99 10.63 -15.59
C PRO A 134 -6.62 9.95 -16.80
N GLN A 135 -5.94 8.94 -17.35
CA GLN A 135 -6.50 8.13 -18.44
C GLN A 135 -7.75 7.38 -17.95
N ARG A 136 -8.85 7.52 -18.69
CA ARG A 136 -10.11 6.82 -18.45
C ARG A 136 -10.40 5.88 -19.63
N PRO A 137 -10.98 4.69 -19.39
CA PRO A 137 -11.31 3.77 -20.47
C PRO A 137 -12.39 4.38 -21.37
N PHE A 138 -12.22 4.22 -22.68
CA PHE A 138 -13.25 4.50 -23.68
C PHE A 138 -13.93 3.18 -24.05
N PHE A 139 -15.26 3.19 -24.04
CA PHE A 139 -16.06 2.03 -24.44
C PHE A 139 -16.65 2.33 -25.82
N PRO A 140 -16.09 1.77 -26.91
CA PRO A 140 -16.60 2.03 -28.25
C PRO A 140 -18.01 1.47 -28.40
N LEU A 141 -18.86 2.21 -29.11
CA LEU A 141 -20.18 1.74 -29.51
C LEU A 141 -20.06 0.79 -30.72
N SER A 142 -20.97 -0.18 -30.81
CA SER A 142 -21.06 -1.06 -31.98
C SER A 142 -21.37 -0.27 -33.26
N GLY A 143 -20.84 -0.71 -34.39
CA GLY A 143 -21.13 -0.13 -35.71
C GLY A 143 -20.06 0.81 -36.26
N PHE A 144 -18.95 1.00 -35.54
CA PHE A 144 -17.77 1.73 -36.00
C PHE A 144 -16.58 0.80 -36.17
N ALA A 145 -15.75 1.06 -37.18
CA ALA A 145 -14.44 0.40 -37.29
C ALA A 145 -13.51 0.94 -36.19
N ILE A 146 -12.86 0.04 -35.46
CA ILE A 146 -11.86 0.42 -34.45
C ILE A 146 -10.60 0.89 -35.19
N PRO A 147 -10.13 2.12 -34.96
CA PRO A 147 -8.93 2.64 -35.62
C PRO A 147 -7.65 1.96 -35.11
N GLU A 148 -6.53 2.18 -35.79
CA GLU A 148 -5.22 1.83 -35.26
C GLU A 148 -4.91 2.58 -33.96
N ALA A 149 -4.06 1.98 -33.12
CA ALA A 149 -3.65 2.61 -31.87
C ALA A 149 -2.86 3.89 -32.16
N PRO A 150 -3.19 5.02 -31.50
CA PRO A 150 -2.42 6.26 -31.64
C PRO A 150 -1.07 6.15 -30.93
N ASP A 151 -0.28 7.24 -30.96
CA ASP A 151 0.92 7.38 -30.13
C ASP A 151 0.58 7.09 -28.66
N GLY A 152 1.41 6.27 -28.00
CA GLY A 152 1.23 5.88 -26.60
C GLY A 152 1.39 7.04 -25.61
N ARG A 153 1.92 8.19 -26.04
CA ARG A 153 1.99 9.43 -25.24
C ARG A 153 0.69 10.22 -25.24
N LEU A 154 -0.17 10.02 -26.26
CA LEU A 154 -1.36 10.83 -26.45
C LEU A 154 -2.32 10.66 -25.27
N ASN A 155 -2.65 11.78 -24.64
CA ASN A 155 -3.67 11.84 -23.62
C ASN A 155 -4.94 12.48 -24.17
N VAL A 156 -5.99 11.69 -24.26
CA VAL A 156 -7.29 12.08 -24.82
C VAL A 156 -8.33 12.65 -23.84
N PRO A 157 -8.26 12.44 -22.49
CA PRO A 157 -9.08 13.16 -21.53
C PRO A 157 -8.84 14.67 -21.59
N GLN A 158 -9.76 15.44 -21.01
CA GLN A 158 -9.62 16.90 -21.00
C GLN A 158 -8.54 17.35 -20.00
N PRO A 159 -7.70 18.36 -20.31
CA PRO A 159 -6.58 18.79 -19.45
C PRO A 159 -6.97 19.29 -18.04
N TRP A 160 -8.24 19.58 -17.80
CA TRP A 160 -8.76 20.02 -16.50
C TRP A 160 -9.35 18.88 -15.66
N GLU A 161 -9.34 17.65 -16.17
CA GLU A 161 -9.77 16.49 -15.40
C GLU A 161 -8.74 16.14 -14.34
N TRP A 162 -9.22 15.69 -13.19
CA TRP A 162 -8.36 15.26 -12.09
C TRP A 162 -8.98 14.08 -11.35
N SER A 163 -8.13 13.39 -10.61
CA SER A 163 -8.50 12.38 -9.62
C SER A 163 -7.68 12.61 -8.36
N LYS A 164 -8.31 12.42 -7.21
CA LYS A 164 -7.66 12.47 -5.91
C LYS A 164 -8.06 11.25 -5.11
N SER A 165 -7.10 10.65 -4.42
CA SER A 165 -7.34 9.56 -3.46
C SER A 165 -6.63 9.88 -2.15
N GLU A 166 -7.34 9.77 -1.03
CA GLU A 166 -6.77 9.84 0.31
C GLU A 166 -7.19 8.61 1.11
N ASP A 167 -6.20 7.85 1.58
CA ASP A 167 -6.44 6.63 2.35
C ASP A 167 -5.78 6.73 3.73
N LEU A 168 -6.50 6.28 4.76
CA LEU A 168 -5.99 6.12 6.12
C LEU A 168 -6.39 4.74 6.64
N SER A 169 -5.41 4.00 7.16
CA SER A 169 -5.56 2.63 7.62
C SER A 169 -4.96 2.46 9.01
N LEU A 170 -5.64 1.71 9.86
CA LEU A 170 -5.19 1.28 11.18
C LEU A 170 -5.34 -0.23 11.28
N LEU A 171 -4.29 -0.95 11.71
CA LEU A 171 -4.32 -2.40 11.90
C LEU A 171 -3.66 -2.77 13.22
N GLY A 172 -4.37 -3.49 14.08
CA GLY A 172 -3.85 -4.06 15.32
C GLY A 172 -3.91 -5.58 15.29
N ARG A 173 -2.88 -6.23 15.84
CA ARG A 173 -2.87 -7.68 16.10
C ARG A 173 -2.21 -7.97 17.44
N VAL A 174 -2.74 -8.93 18.17
CA VAL A 174 -2.17 -9.48 19.40
C VAL A 174 -2.16 -11.01 19.30
N GLU A 175 -1.08 -11.60 19.78
CA GLU A 175 -0.91 -13.05 19.93
C GLU A 175 -0.38 -13.37 21.32
N TYR A 176 -0.92 -14.41 21.94
CA TYR A 176 -0.50 -14.86 23.27
C TYR A 176 -0.40 -16.38 23.35
N ASP A 177 0.74 -16.87 23.84
CA ASP A 177 1.01 -18.30 24.02
C ASP A 177 0.48 -18.77 25.38
N LEU A 178 -0.70 -19.39 25.37
CA LEU A 178 -1.29 -20.02 26.56
C LEU A 178 -0.43 -21.17 27.07
N THR A 179 0.21 -21.89 26.15
CA THR A 179 1.21 -22.95 26.39
C THR A 179 2.17 -22.98 25.20
N ASP A 180 3.22 -23.80 25.26
CA ASP A 180 4.17 -24.01 24.15
C ASP A 180 3.52 -24.60 22.89
N GLN A 181 2.28 -25.10 22.98
CA GLN A 181 1.54 -25.74 21.90
C GLN A 181 0.27 -24.98 21.48
N VAL A 182 -0.10 -23.93 22.21
CA VAL A 182 -1.39 -23.25 22.02
C VAL A 182 -1.20 -21.73 22.07
N THR A 183 -1.45 -21.09 20.94
CA THR A 183 -1.46 -19.63 20.78
C THR A 183 -2.87 -19.15 20.49
N VAL A 184 -3.32 -18.11 21.19
CA VAL A 184 -4.53 -17.35 20.86
C VAL A 184 -4.15 -16.06 20.16
N PHE A 185 -4.97 -15.62 19.21
CA PHE A 185 -4.72 -14.37 18.50
C PHE A 185 -6.02 -13.61 18.25
N ALA A 186 -5.87 -12.30 18.12
CA ALA A 186 -6.93 -11.40 17.70
C ALA A 186 -6.34 -10.33 16.77
N ALA A 187 -7.11 -9.94 15.76
CA ALA A 187 -6.75 -8.84 14.87
C ALA A 187 -7.98 -7.99 14.57
N ALA A 188 -7.80 -6.68 14.54
CA ALA A 188 -8.83 -5.71 14.20
C ALA A 188 -8.20 -4.60 13.37
N GLY A 189 -8.95 -4.04 12.44
CA GLY A 189 -8.48 -2.93 11.65
C GLY A 189 -9.61 -2.07 11.12
N TRP A 190 -9.23 -0.89 10.67
CA TRP A 190 -10.11 0.12 10.11
C TRP A 190 -9.39 0.78 8.94
N GLY A 191 -10.14 1.04 7.87
CA GLY A 191 -9.66 1.76 6.70
C GLY A 191 -10.69 2.79 6.26
N ASN A 192 -10.22 3.90 5.74
CA ASN A 192 -11.06 4.93 5.11
C ASN A 192 -10.35 5.44 3.86
N SER A 193 -11.02 5.28 2.72
CA SER A 193 -10.60 5.74 1.40
C SER A 193 -11.56 6.83 0.92
N ARG A 194 -11.03 7.93 0.41
CA ARG A 194 -11.79 9.10 -0.06
C ARG A 194 -11.32 9.56 -1.43
#